data_AF-A0A952C863-F1
#
_entry.id   AF-A0A952C863-F1
#
_cell.length_a   1.000
_cell.length_b   1.000
_cell.length_c   1.000
_cell.angle_alpha   90.00
_cell.angle_beta   90.00
_cell.angle_gamma   90.00
#
_symmetry.space_group_name_H-M   'P 1'
#
loop_
_entity.id
_entity.type
_entity.pdbx_description
1 polymer ?
#
loop_
_entity_poly.entity_id
_entity_poly.type
_entity_poly.pdbx_seq_one_letter_code
_entity_poly.pdbx_strand_id
1 'polypeptide(L)'
;NGLKDWIDGSGLHPVTCLTTLTQKEKQELLDNKIVLCKTLHHNYSLLQSIGVKPPRLQKVMDECAALCKTFSEKPIYKKIIKDEQ
;
A
#
# COMPACT_ATOMS: atom_id res chain seq x y z
N ASN A 1 -8.62 -26.52 15.67
CA ASN A 1 -7.83 -25.68 14.74
C ASN A 1 -8.80 -24.88 13.90
N GLY A 2 -9.19 -23.72 14.43
CA GLY A 2 -10.31 -22.95 13.92
C GLY A 2 -9.90 -22.05 12.75
N LEU A 3 -10.88 -21.69 11.93
CA LEU A 3 -10.78 -20.69 10.84
C LEU A 3 -10.07 -19.38 11.23
N LYS A 4 -9.95 -19.10 12.54
CA LYS A 4 -9.27 -17.92 13.09
C LYS A 4 -7.79 -17.81 12.70
N ASP A 5 -7.05 -18.92 12.63
CA ASP A 5 -5.62 -18.91 12.27
C ASP A 5 -5.36 -18.54 10.79
N TRP A 6 -6.31 -18.84 9.90
CA TRP A 6 -6.19 -18.51 8.48
C TRP A 6 -6.43 -17.04 8.17
N ILE A 7 -7.20 -16.37 9.03
CA ILE A 7 -7.53 -14.94 8.86
C ILE A 7 -6.36 -14.07 9.34
N ASP A 8 -5.69 -14.46 10.44
CA ASP A 8 -4.54 -13.74 11.00
C ASP A 8 -3.24 -13.88 10.16
N GLY A 9 -3.13 -14.93 9.33
CA GLY A 9 -1.94 -15.20 8.52
C GLY A 9 -1.82 -14.42 7.22
N SER A 10 -2.83 -13.63 6.83
CA SER A 10 -2.86 -13.03 5.49
C SER A 10 -1.97 -11.80 5.31
N GLY A 11 -1.55 -11.12 6.39
CA GLY A 11 -0.70 -9.92 6.31
C GLY A 11 -1.33 -8.76 5.53
N LEU A 12 -2.65 -8.81 5.34
CA LEU A 12 -3.41 -7.86 4.53
C LEU A 12 -3.92 -6.73 5.43
N HIS A 13 -3.10 -5.69 5.58
CA HIS A 13 -3.52 -4.47 6.28
C HIS A 13 -4.38 -3.58 5.38
N PRO A 14 -5.45 -2.97 5.92
CA PRO A 14 -6.27 -2.06 5.16
C PRO A 14 -5.58 -0.71 4.92
N VAL A 15 -5.87 -0.06 3.79
CA VAL A 15 -5.30 1.26 3.42
C VAL A 15 -5.65 2.37 4.41
N THR A 16 -6.70 2.17 5.21
CA THR A 16 -7.15 3.13 6.24
C THR A 16 -6.14 3.26 7.38
N CYS A 17 -5.30 2.24 7.61
CA CYS A 17 -4.21 2.26 8.60
C CYS A 17 -3.05 3.18 8.21
N LEU A 18 -2.96 3.64 6.96
CA LEU A 18 -1.88 4.51 6.50
C LEU A 18 -2.03 5.89 7.12
N THR A 19 -1.03 6.33 7.87
CA THR A 19 -1.00 7.66 8.49
C THR A 19 -0.46 8.72 7.54
N THR A 20 0.27 8.32 6.50
CA THR A 20 0.83 9.20 5.47
C THR A 20 -0.22 9.71 4.46
N LEU A 21 -1.38 9.06 4.40
CA LEU A 21 -2.52 9.46 3.57
C LEU A 21 -3.50 10.36 4.36
N THR A 22 -3.97 11.39 3.69
CA THR A 22 -5.07 12.25 4.16
C THR A 22 -6.40 11.51 4.10
N GLN A 23 -7.39 12.00 4.86
CA GLN A 23 -8.74 11.42 4.85
C GLN A 23 -9.35 11.38 3.45
N LYS A 24 -9.10 12.43 2.63
CA LYS A 24 -9.58 12.50 1.25
C LYS A 24 -8.92 11.43 0.38
N GLU A 25 -7.59 11.29 0.44
CA GLU A 25 -6.86 10.26 -0.32
C GLU A 25 -7.31 8.85 0.08
N LYS A 26 -7.59 8.59 1.36
CA LYS A 26 -8.17 7.32 1.82
C LYS A 26 -9.55 7.08 1.22
N GLN A 27 -10.41 8.09 1.20
CA GLN A 27 -11.74 7.98 0.62
C GLN A 27 -11.67 7.67 -0.87
N GLU A 28 -10.81 8.36 -1.62
CA GLU A 28 -10.60 8.09 -3.05
C GLU A 28 -10.14 6.65 -3.29
N LEU A 29 -9.25 6.11 -2.45
CA LEU A 29 -8.86 4.71 -2.54
C LEU A 29 -10.02 3.75 -2.30
N LEU A 30 -10.86 4.02 -1.29
CA LEU A 30 -12.05 3.22 -1.03
C LEU A 30 -13.07 3.30 -2.18
N ASP A 31 -13.24 4.48 -2.76
CA ASP A 31 -14.13 4.71 -3.90
C ASP A 31 -13.62 3.96 -5.15
N ASN A 32 -12.30 3.85 -5.32
CA ASN A 32 -11.65 3.01 -6.32
C ASN A 32 -11.64 1.51 -5.95
N LYS A 33 -12.36 1.10 -4.90
CA LYS A 33 -12.40 -0.27 -4.34
C LYS A 33 -11.04 -0.82 -3.88
N ILE A 34 -10.12 0.06 -3.56
CA ILE A 34 -8.78 -0.26 -3.05
C ILE A 34 -8.80 -0.22 -1.54
N VAL A 35 -8.98 -1.40 -0.93
CA VAL A 35 -9.04 -1.55 0.53
C VAL A 35 -7.75 -2.10 1.13
N LEU A 36 -6.87 -2.73 0.34
CA LEU A 36 -5.66 -3.43 0.82
C LEU A 36 -4.37 -2.70 0.47
N CYS A 37 -3.45 -2.59 1.46
CA CYS A 37 -2.12 -2.04 1.24
C CYS A 37 -1.30 -2.84 0.20
N LYS A 38 -1.51 -4.16 0.11
CA LYS A 38 -0.88 -5.01 -0.92
C LYS A 38 -1.22 -4.55 -2.33
N THR A 39 -2.44 -4.07 -2.56
CA THR A 39 -2.88 -3.59 -3.88
C THR A 39 -2.15 -2.30 -4.24
N LEU A 40 -2.01 -1.36 -3.29
CA LEU A 40 -1.23 -0.15 -3.48
C LEU A 40 0.23 -0.48 -3.80
N HIS A 41 0.80 -1.46 -3.10
CA HIS A 41 2.17 -1.86 -3.28
C HIS A 41 2.48 -2.40 -4.70
N HIS A 42 1.52 -3.12 -5.29
CA HIS A 42 1.63 -3.59 -6.67
C HIS A 42 1.27 -2.50 -7.69
N ASN A 43 0.32 -1.62 -7.36
CA ASN A 43 -0.22 -0.60 -8.25
C ASN A 43 -0.05 0.81 -7.67
N TYR A 44 1.20 1.29 -7.64
CA TYR A 44 1.52 2.66 -7.18
C TYR A 44 0.91 3.75 -8.07
N SER A 45 0.60 3.45 -9.33
CA SER A 45 -0.09 4.36 -10.25
C SER A 45 -1.46 4.78 -9.72
N LEU A 46 -2.10 3.98 -8.85
CA LEU A 46 -3.33 4.36 -8.17
C LEU A 46 -3.11 5.56 -7.25
N LEU A 47 -2.00 5.58 -6.50
CA LEU A 47 -1.61 6.71 -5.67
C LEU A 47 -1.33 7.94 -6.53
N GLN A 48 -0.68 7.77 -7.68
CA GLN A 48 -0.47 8.87 -8.62
C GLN A 48 -1.79 9.41 -9.19
N SER A 49 -2.74 8.51 -9.50
CA SER A 49 -4.06 8.85 -10.05
C SER A 49 -4.92 9.66 -9.07
N ILE A 50 -4.82 9.39 -7.77
CA ILE A 50 -5.51 10.18 -6.72
C ILE A 50 -4.75 11.47 -6.35
N GLY A 51 -3.61 11.75 -7.01
CA GLY A 51 -2.84 12.98 -6.83
C GLY A 51 -1.67 12.89 -5.84
N VAL A 52 -1.32 11.70 -5.34
CA VAL A 52 -0.13 11.50 -4.49
C VAL A 52 1.13 11.46 -5.35
N LYS A 53 1.96 12.48 -5.21
CA LYS A 53 3.23 12.63 -5.96
C LYS A 53 4.45 12.39 -5.06
N PRO A 54 5.62 12.03 -5.63
CA PRO A 54 6.89 12.06 -4.88
C PRO A 54 7.17 13.48 -4.33
N PRO A 55 7.74 13.63 -3.12
CA PRO A 55 8.30 12.59 -2.25
C PRO A 55 7.28 11.91 -1.32
N ARG A 56 6.02 12.38 -1.25
CA ARG A 56 5.00 11.77 -0.38
C ARG A 56 4.68 10.33 -0.76
N LEU A 57 4.64 10.05 -2.07
CA LEU A 57 4.44 8.70 -2.61
C LEU A 57 5.41 7.68 -1.99
N GLN A 58 6.68 8.05 -1.86
CA GLN A 58 7.72 7.21 -1.27
C GLN A 58 7.39 6.85 0.19
N LYS A 59 6.99 7.84 0.98
CA LYS A 59 6.61 7.64 2.39
C LYS A 59 5.42 6.71 2.54
N VAL A 60 4.39 6.88 1.70
CA VAL A 60 3.21 6.00 1.71
C VAL A 60 3.61 4.57 1.40
N MET A 61 4.48 4.38 0.41
CA MET A 61 4.94 3.04 0.01
C MET A 61 5.81 2.37 1.06
N ASP A 62 6.71 3.12 1.70
CA ASP A 62 7.52 2.60 2.81
C ASP A 62 6.65 2.26 4.03
N GLU A 63 5.62 3.05 4.34
CA GLU A 63 4.64 2.73 5.39
C GLU A 63 3.83 1.47 5.03
N CYS A 64 3.32 1.37 3.80
CA CYS A 64 2.64 0.17 3.28
C CYS A 64 3.52 -1.07 3.45
N ALA A 65 4.80 -0.98 3.06
CA ALA A 65 5.76 -2.07 3.18
C ALA A 65 6.06 -2.43 4.65
N ALA A 66 6.16 -1.43 5.52
CA ALA A 66 6.38 -1.63 6.96
C ALA A 66 5.18 -2.28 7.67
N LEU A 67 3.95 -2.02 7.20
CA LEU A 67 2.74 -2.69 7.68
C LEU A 67 2.62 -4.10 7.08
N CYS A 68 2.92 -4.27 5.80
CA CYS A 68 2.87 -5.57 5.10
C CYS A 68 4.11 -6.45 5.36
N LYS A 69 4.75 -6.33 6.54
CA LYS A 69 6.00 -7.03 6.94
C LYS A 69 5.97 -8.56 6.80
N THR A 70 4.79 -9.14 6.61
CA THR A 70 4.58 -10.58 6.40
C THR A 70 4.87 -11.03 4.95
N PHE A 71 5.03 -10.12 3.98
CA PHE A 71 5.43 -10.49 2.62
C PHE A 71 6.96 -10.48 2.48
N SER A 72 7.53 -11.66 2.26
CA SER A 72 8.93 -11.89 1.86
C SER A 72 9.23 -11.40 0.42
N GLU A 73 8.41 -10.50 -0.13
CA GLU A 73 8.53 -10.04 -1.52
C GLU A 73 9.10 -8.63 -1.55
N LYS A 74 10.17 -8.46 -2.35
CA LYS A 74 10.87 -7.18 -2.46
C LYS A 74 9.93 -6.09 -3.01
N PRO A 75 10.00 -4.86 -2.50
CA PRO A 75 9.16 -3.77 -2.97
C PRO A 75 9.30 -3.50 -4.47
N ILE A 76 8.22 -3.72 -5.23
CA ILE A 76 8.18 -3.50 -6.70
C ILE A 76 8.46 -2.02 -7.02
N TYR A 77 7.98 -1.09 -6.20
CA TYR A 77 8.20 0.35 -6.39
C TYR A 77 9.69 0.77 -6.34
N LYS A 78 10.56 0.05 -5.61
CA LYS A 78 12.00 0.37 -5.57
C LYS A 78 12.74 -0.02 -6.87
N LYS A 79 12.17 -0.91 -7.68
CA LYS A 79 12.73 -1.26 -8.99
C LYS A 79 12.52 -0.10 -9.97
N ILE A 80 11.32 0.46 -9.99
CA ILE A 80 10.91 1.49 -10.95
C ILE A 80 11.67 2.81 -10.78
N ILE A 81 11.90 3.26 -9.53
CA ILE A 81 12.67 4.50 -9.30
C ILE A 81 14.17 4.33 -9.64
N LYS A 82 14.67 3.10 -9.78
CA LYS A 82 16.04 2.84 -10.24
C LYS A 82 16.17 2.76 -11.77
N ASP A 83 15.09 2.51 -12.50
CA ASP A 83 15.10 2.47 -13.97
C ASP A 83 14.98 3.87 -14.61
N GLU A 84 14.73 4.91 -13.80
CA GLU A 84 14.69 6.32 -14.23
C GLU A 84 15.96 7.10 -13.83
N GLN A 85 17.13 6.42 -13.81
CA GLN A 85 18.46 7.05 -13.77
C GLN A 85 19.42 6.41 -14.77
#